data_AF-A0A7C1GHW1-F1
#
_entry.id   AF-A0A7C1GHW1-F1
#
_cell.length_a   1.000
_cell.length_b   1.000
_cell.length_c   1.000
_cell.angle_alpha   90.00
_cell.angle_beta   90.00
_cell.angle_gamma   90.00
#
_symmetry.space_group_name_H-M   'P 1'
#
loop_
_entity.id
_entity.type
_entity.pdbx_description
1 polymer ?
#
loop_
_entity_poly.entity_id
_entity_poly.type
_entity_poly.pdbx_seq_one_letter_code
_entity_poly.pdbx_strand_id
1 'polypeptide(L)'
;SIPLLFALGRRFYGAKAGLIAAACLAVSPSHIWLAQGVRPNALMELLVVVSMYAVARGCSERHRGWLALAGAANFGLAWSYFFGLLFIMAEFVYVALFWFDGGADLKKWRRTTLAWWAANTTICLSPYLWLRSHMEQVHSAADDFFMRLPSPREALFTFFGYDAAMTTEPFLYQGQTWEFLGQRIGQDLLQLHGFFDWAVVLFSVSATAGVIAFLTYSLLSERRREAFLARREALFPLFVLFVPMAAMLTLSLLWRPCILPRYSSYCSFSLYMFIGWLIARATPKPARFLLALALAMTYAYQISVSLPATTRTDWRSAARLLQQRAAPGDLILLRGMILSDQMLGLYGGLPAPVLLVPSYRSACERIARHLEANPDQNAWVLLEDFVYRFPPANEFERALHAMNLAWNREDIAGMNGIRAYEITRMPGKAIGSPTAIAAETDYEAVLRTLALDISDGAARESVLTALNRAIDMPFYPGPFHLMKLSLFLTAEGHPDLGEAVARTCLRIRERYVMGWLALAIALGTQNRLEEMTAAFEQMHAFDATGLSRAYEAAALALFKHHDTAEGQKRLDEMAGTGFFVPTALSRAAGNLP
;
A
#
# COMPACT_ATOMS: atom_id res chain seq x y z
N SER A 1 -17.57 -6.89 11.93
CA SER A 1 -17.98 -7.75 10.79
C SER A 1 -18.41 -9.17 11.19
N ILE A 2 -17.72 -9.85 12.12
CA ILE A 2 -17.98 -11.28 12.47
C ILE A 2 -19.45 -11.62 12.81
N PRO A 3 -20.15 -10.92 13.75
CA PRO A 3 -21.53 -11.28 14.09
C PRO A 3 -22.51 -11.09 12.93
N LEU A 4 -22.26 -10.09 12.08
CA LEU A 4 -23.08 -9.81 10.91
C LEU A 4 -22.85 -10.87 9.82
N LEU A 5 -21.62 -11.33 9.62
CA LEU A 5 -21.34 -12.43 8.69
C LEU A 5 -22.01 -13.73 9.16
N PHE A 6 -21.99 -14.02 10.47
CA PHE A 6 -22.79 -15.11 11.05
C PHE A 6 -24.28 -14.95 10.72
N ALA A 7 -24.85 -13.76 10.95
CA ALA A 7 -26.26 -13.50 10.70
C ALA A 7 -26.62 -13.69 9.21
N LEU A 8 -25.76 -13.24 8.30
CA LEU A 8 -25.91 -13.38 6.86
C LEU A 8 -25.81 -14.85 6.41
N GLY A 9 -24.75 -15.56 6.83
CA GLY A 9 -24.58 -16.98 6.53
C GLY A 9 -25.69 -17.84 7.13
N ARG A 10 -26.19 -17.50 8.33
CA ARG A 10 -27.37 -18.13 8.94
C ARG A 10 -28.61 -17.96 8.08
N ARG A 11 -28.82 -16.76 7.53
CA ARG A 11 -29.96 -16.45 6.67
C ARG A 11 -29.91 -17.22 5.35
N PHE A 12 -28.76 -17.22 4.67
CA PHE A 12 -28.65 -17.85 3.35
C PHE A 12 -28.54 -19.37 3.42
N TYR A 13 -27.74 -19.89 4.34
CA TYR A 13 -27.34 -21.31 4.34
C TYR A 13 -27.58 -22.02 5.68
N GLY A 14 -28.08 -21.33 6.71
CA GLY A 14 -28.43 -21.91 8.01
C GLY A 14 -27.35 -21.71 9.08
N ALA A 15 -27.73 -21.88 10.36
CA ALA A 15 -26.90 -21.47 11.50
C ALA A 15 -25.49 -22.10 11.52
N LYS A 16 -25.37 -23.39 11.19
CA LYS A 16 -24.07 -24.07 11.13
C LYS A 16 -23.14 -23.49 10.04
N ALA A 17 -23.69 -23.17 8.88
CA ALA A 17 -22.92 -22.53 7.80
C ALA A 17 -22.48 -21.12 8.21
N GLY A 18 -23.37 -20.35 8.85
CA GLY A 18 -23.02 -19.05 9.41
C GLY A 18 -21.93 -19.10 10.48
N LEU A 19 -21.94 -20.11 11.36
CA LEU A 19 -20.89 -20.28 12.38
C LEU A 19 -19.54 -20.57 11.75
N ILE A 20 -19.49 -21.46 10.76
CA ILE A 20 -18.25 -21.77 10.03
C ILE A 20 -17.74 -20.52 9.31
N ALA A 21 -18.62 -19.77 8.62
CA ALA A 21 -18.22 -18.56 7.93
C ALA A 21 -17.65 -17.49 8.88
N ALA A 22 -18.30 -17.30 10.04
CA ALA A 22 -17.83 -16.39 11.07
C ALA A 22 -16.51 -16.86 11.71
N ALA A 23 -16.32 -18.17 11.88
CA ALA A 23 -15.05 -18.73 12.33
C ALA A 23 -13.95 -18.43 11.32
N CYS A 24 -14.12 -18.73 10.03
CA CYS A 24 -13.14 -18.43 8.98
C CYS A 24 -12.72 -16.94 9.00
N LEU A 25 -13.68 -16.01 9.12
CA LEU A 25 -13.36 -14.59 9.23
C LEU A 25 -12.60 -14.25 10.52
N ALA A 26 -12.99 -14.83 11.65
CA ALA A 26 -12.33 -14.58 12.94
C ALA A 26 -10.87 -15.03 12.95
N VAL A 27 -10.54 -16.06 12.17
CA VAL A 27 -9.21 -16.65 12.07
C VAL A 27 -8.49 -16.32 10.76
N SER A 28 -9.03 -15.40 9.94
CA SER A 28 -8.45 -15.05 8.64
C SER A 28 -7.16 -14.24 8.80
N PRO A 29 -6.01 -14.73 8.33
CA PRO A 29 -4.78 -13.94 8.26
C PRO A 29 -5.01 -12.61 7.52
N SER A 30 -5.81 -12.61 6.46
CA SER A 30 -5.99 -11.45 5.57
C SER A 30 -6.72 -10.33 6.28
N HIS A 31 -7.84 -10.67 6.92
CA HIS A 31 -8.60 -9.70 7.67
C HIS A 31 -7.87 -9.22 8.92
N ILE A 32 -7.10 -10.08 9.60
CA ILE A 32 -6.24 -9.68 10.72
C ILE A 32 -5.17 -8.68 10.27
N TRP A 33 -4.51 -8.91 9.14
CA TRP A 33 -3.48 -8.00 8.60
C TRP A 33 -4.06 -6.68 8.11
N LEU A 34 -5.22 -6.73 7.43
CA LEU A 34 -5.91 -5.53 6.91
C LEU A 34 -6.44 -4.64 8.03
N ALA A 35 -6.86 -5.23 9.17
CA ALA A 35 -7.35 -4.51 10.34
C ALA A 35 -6.25 -3.73 11.10
N GLN A 36 -4.98 -4.07 10.90
CA GLN A 36 -3.84 -3.37 11.53
C GLN A 36 -3.37 -2.15 10.73
N GLY A 37 -3.90 -1.94 9.51
CA GLY A 37 -3.50 -0.81 8.67
C GLY A 37 -4.19 0.49 9.05
N VAL A 38 -3.52 1.62 8.81
CA VAL A 38 -4.13 2.96 8.89
C VAL A 38 -5.24 3.16 7.84
N ARG A 39 -5.22 2.36 6.76
CA ARG A 39 -6.27 2.35 5.74
C ARG A 39 -7.58 1.80 6.33
N PRO A 40 -8.75 2.35 5.96
CA PRO A 40 -10.04 1.99 6.55
C PRO A 40 -10.62 0.65 6.05
N ASN A 41 -9.79 -0.40 5.88
CA ASN A 41 -10.25 -1.70 5.36
C ASN A 41 -11.28 -2.36 6.30
N ALA A 42 -11.04 -2.31 7.62
CA ALA A 42 -11.98 -2.87 8.61
C ALA A 42 -13.35 -2.15 8.58
N LEU A 43 -13.35 -0.84 8.36
CA LEU A 43 -14.58 -0.05 8.18
C LEU A 43 -15.28 -0.42 6.88
N MET A 44 -14.54 -0.48 5.76
CA MET A 44 -15.05 -0.93 4.47
C MET A 44 -15.74 -2.30 4.58
N GLU A 45 -15.07 -3.28 5.20
CA GLU A 45 -15.60 -4.61 5.44
C GLU A 45 -16.88 -4.60 6.26
N LEU A 46 -16.94 -3.81 7.32
CA LEU A 46 -18.14 -3.65 8.14
C LEU A 46 -19.31 -3.09 7.30
N LEU A 47 -19.06 -2.02 6.55
CA LEU A 47 -20.07 -1.37 5.70
C LEU A 47 -20.57 -2.31 4.61
N VAL A 48 -19.67 -3.10 4.00
CA VAL A 48 -20.05 -4.14 3.04
C VAL A 48 -21.00 -5.15 3.66
N VAL A 49 -20.69 -5.74 4.83
CA VAL A 49 -21.60 -6.74 5.43
C VAL A 49 -22.93 -6.11 5.87
N VAL A 50 -22.92 -4.87 6.37
CA VAL A 50 -24.15 -4.13 6.70
C VAL A 50 -25.00 -3.95 5.44
N SER A 51 -24.41 -3.48 4.35
CA SER A 51 -25.13 -3.30 3.08
C SER A 51 -25.61 -4.64 2.53
N MET A 52 -24.78 -5.68 2.54
CA MET A 52 -25.17 -7.03 2.10
C MET A 52 -26.40 -7.53 2.87
N TYR A 53 -26.39 -7.39 4.19
CA TYR A 53 -27.51 -7.81 5.04
C TYR A 53 -28.77 -6.98 4.75
N ALA A 54 -28.61 -5.66 4.60
CA ALA A 54 -29.69 -4.73 4.37
C ALA A 54 -30.31 -4.89 2.96
N VAL A 55 -29.51 -5.06 1.91
CA VAL A 55 -30.00 -5.33 0.55
C VAL A 55 -30.73 -6.67 0.50
N ALA A 56 -30.19 -7.73 1.10
CA ALA A 56 -30.85 -9.03 1.15
C ALA A 56 -32.23 -8.97 1.83
N ARG A 57 -32.33 -8.27 2.97
CA ARG A 57 -33.60 -8.01 3.68
C ARG A 57 -34.52 -7.12 2.85
N GLY A 58 -34.00 -6.04 2.28
CA GLY A 58 -34.77 -5.05 1.53
C GLY A 58 -35.44 -5.63 0.30
N CYS A 59 -34.74 -6.49 -0.43
CA CYS A 59 -35.26 -7.17 -1.62
C CYS A 59 -36.29 -8.26 -1.31
N SER A 60 -36.05 -9.04 -0.25
CA SER A 60 -36.93 -10.15 0.13
C SER A 60 -38.18 -9.72 0.88
N GLU A 61 -38.04 -8.79 1.82
CA GLU A 61 -39.13 -8.25 2.64
C GLU A 61 -39.81 -7.05 1.96
N ARG A 62 -39.32 -6.62 0.78
CA ARG A 62 -39.78 -5.42 0.04
C ARG A 62 -39.87 -4.16 0.91
N HIS A 63 -38.89 -3.99 1.79
CA HIS A 63 -38.93 -2.98 2.85
C HIS A 63 -37.89 -1.86 2.62
N ARG A 64 -38.41 -0.64 2.37
CA ARG A 64 -37.60 0.55 2.04
C ARG A 64 -36.58 0.95 3.12
N GLY A 65 -36.87 0.68 4.40
CA GLY A 65 -35.94 1.03 5.48
C GLY A 65 -34.62 0.28 5.41
N TRP A 66 -34.65 -0.97 4.92
CA TRP A 66 -33.43 -1.75 4.71
C TRP A 66 -32.64 -1.25 3.50
N LEU A 67 -33.34 -0.88 2.41
CA LEU A 67 -32.68 -0.25 1.27
C LEU A 67 -32.08 1.12 1.62
N ALA A 68 -32.71 1.89 2.51
CA ALA A 68 -32.16 3.14 3.03
C ALA A 68 -30.90 2.88 3.88
N LEU A 69 -30.91 1.86 4.74
CA LEU A 69 -29.72 1.44 5.49
C LEU A 69 -28.58 1.01 4.56
N ALA A 70 -28.87 0.26 3.50
CA ALA A 70 -27.91 -0.09 2.47
C ALA A 70 -27.34 1.16 1.78
N GLY A 71 -28.21 2.11 1.40
CA GLY A 71 -27.77 3.39 0.82
C GLY A 71 -26.85 4.20 1.75
N ALA A 72 -27.15 4.23 3.05
CA ALA A 72 -26.28 4.88 4.04
C ALA A 72 -24.91 4.17 4.18
N ALA A 73 -24.91 2.83 4.21
CA ALA A 73 -23.68 2.05 4.23
C ALA A 73 -22.84 2.27 2.95
N ASN A 74 -23.50 2.30 1.78
CA ASN A 74 -22.87 2.56 0.49
C ASN A 74 -22.32 3.97 0.37
N PHE A 75 -22.98 4.98 0.95
CA PHE A 75 -22.43 6.33 1.03
C PHE A 75 -21.12 6.36 1.83
N GLY A 76 -21.12 5.74 3.01
CA GLY A 76 -19.90 5.58 3.81
C GLY A 76 -18.81 4.80 3.07
N LEU A 77 -19.19 3.76 2.32
CA LEU A 77 -18.27 2.93 1.55
C LEU A 77 -17.62 3.72 0.41
N ALA A 78 -18.41 4.45 -0.38
CA ALA A 78 -17.96 5.23 -1.53
C ALA A 78 -16.97 6.34 -1.15
N TRP A 79 -17.13 6.95 0.03
CA TRP A 79 -16.27 8.03 0.51
C TRP A 79 -15.11 7.56 1.39
N SER A 80 -15.17 6.36 1.98
CA SER A 80 -14.05 5.80 2.75
C SER A 80 -13.13 4.91 1.91
N TYR A 81 -13.64 4.29 0.85
CA TYR A 81 -12.89 3.32 0.07
C TYR A 81 -13.35 3.29 -1.40
N PHE A 82 -12.57 3.90 -2.30
CA PHE A 82 -12.95 4.06 -3.71
C PHE A 82 -13.24 2.73 -4.44
N PHE A 83 -12.49 1.67 -4.16
CA PHE A 83 -12.76 0.35 -4.75
C PHE A 83 -14.04 -0.33 -4.21
N GLY A 84 -14.65 0.21 -3.15
CA GLY A 84 -15.95 -0.21 -2.65
C GLY A 84 -17.08 0.03 -3.65
N LEU A 85 -16.88 0.91 -4.64
CA LEU A 85 -17.80 1.09 -5.77
C LEU A 85 -18.04 -0.23 -6.54
N LEU A 86 -17.02 -1.11 -6.61
CA LEU A 86 -17.15 -2.41 -7.26
C LEU A 86 -18.11 -3.35 -6.53
N PHE A 87 -18.16 -3.26 -5.19
CA PHE A 87 -19.17 -3.96 -4.39
C PHE A 87 -20.57 -3.43 -4.70
N ILE A 88 -20.75 -2.11 -4.78
CA ILE A 88 -22.06 -1.49 -5.08
C ILE A 88 -22.55 -1.96 -6.47
N MET A 89 -21.66 -2.13 -7.45
CA MET A 89 -22.02 -2.74 -8.75
C MET A 89 -22.62 -4.14 -8.61
N ALA A 90 -22.11 -4.97 -7.70
CA ALA A 90 -22.68 -6.28 -7.41
C ALA A 90 -24.11 -6.18 -6.86
N GLU A 91 -24.37 -5.17 -6.02
CA GLU A 91 -25.72 -4.90 -5.50
C GLU A 91 -26.68 -4.45 -6.61
N PHE A 92 -26.24 -3.57 -7.52
CA PHE A 92 -27.06 -3.15 -8.67
C PHE A 92 -27.56 -4.36 -9.46
N VAL A 93 -26.66 -5.27 -9.82
CA VAL A 93 -26.98 -6.49 -10.57
C VAL A 93 -27.89 -7.41 -9.75
N TYR A 94 -27.63 -7.58 -8.46
CA TYR A 94 -28.46 -8.41 -7.59
C TYR A 94 -29.89 -7.86 -7.43
N VAL A 95 -30.05 -6.55 -7.18
CA VAL A 95 -31.36 -5.90 -7.05
C VAL A 95 -32.16 -6.00 -8.35
N ALA A 96 -31.49 -5.97 -9.52
CA ALA A 96 -32.14 -6.14 -10.82
C ALA A 96 -32.89 -7.48 -10.96
N LEU A 97 -32.43 -8.54 -10.29
CA LEU A 97 -33.14 -9.83 -10.28
C LEU A 97 -34.55 -9.74 -9.66
N PHE A 98 -34.80 -8.76 -8.80
CA PHE A 98 -36.09 -8.55 -8.14
C PHE A 98 -37.00 -7.58 -8.89
N TRP A 99 -36.56 -7.06 -10.04
CA TRP A 99 -37.30 -6.07 -10.83
C TRP A 99 -38.59 -6.62 -11.46
N PHE A 100 -38.54 -7.87 -11.90
CA PHE A 100 -39.63 -8.54 -12.64
C PHE A 100 -40.58 -9.32 -11.73
N ASP A 101 -40.42 -9.20 -10.43
CA ASP A 101 -41.05 -10.08 -9.47
C ASP A 101 -42.52 -9.72 -9.22
N GLY A 102 -43.43 -10.43 -9.88
CA GLY A 102 -44.87 -10.15 -9.94
C GLY A 102 -45.56 -10.14 -8.56
N GLY A 103 -46.45 -9.16 -8.36
CA GLY A 103 -47.26 -9.01 -7.14
C GLY A 103 -48.11 -7.73 -7.16
N ALA A 104 -49.07 -7.63 -6.24
CA ALA A 104 -50.01 -6.50 -6.17
C ALA A 104 -49.31 -5.12 -6.01
N ASP A 105 -48.14 -5.10 -5.38
CA ASP A 105 -47.34 -3.88 -5.12
C ASP A 105 -46.19 -3.65 -6.12
N LEU A 106 -46.18 -4.34 -7.27
CA LEU A 106 -45.06 -4.29 -8.24
C LEU A 106 -44.67 -2.86 -8.66
N LYS A 107 -45.65 -1.98 -8.88
CA LYS A 107 -45.40 -0.58 -9.26
C LYS A 107 -44.68 0.20 -8.15
N LYS A 108 -45.08 -0.01 -6.89
CA LYS A 108 -44.47 0.64 -5.71
C LYS A 108 -43.06 0.12 -5.47
N TRP A 109 -42.86 -1.18 -5.62
CA TRP A 109 -41.55 -1.80 -5.54
C TRP A 109 -40.60 -1.27 -6.62
N ARG A 110 -41.01 -1.26 -7.89
CA ARG A 110 -40.20 -0.70 -8.99
C ARG A 110 -39.81 0.75 -8.76
N ARG A 111 -40.72 1.59 -8.25
CA ARG A 111 -40.40 2.97 -7.85
C ARG A 111 -39.35 3.03 -6.75
N THR A 112 -39.46 2.16 -5.75
CA THR A 112 -38.48 2.07 -4.65
C THR A 112 -37.11 1.64 -5.17
N THR A 113 -37.07 0.62 -6.04
CA THR A 113 -35.84 0.16 -6.69
C THR A 113 -35.22 1.24 -7.57
N LEU A 114 -36.00 1.95 -8.39
CA LEU A 114 -35.52 3.08 -9.20
C LEU A 114 -34.96 4.20 -8.32
N ALA A 115 -35.66 4.57 -7.24
CA ALA A 115 -35.18 5.58 -6.31
C ALA A 115 -33.87 5.16 -5.63
N TRP A 116 -33.76 3.88 -5.23
CA TRP A 116 -32.55 3.33 -4.65
C TRP A 116 -31.39 3.29 -5.66
N TRP A 117 -31.64 2.90 -6.91
CA TRP A 117 -30.64 2.95 -7.98
C TRP A 117 -30.20 4.38 -8.28
N ALA A 118 -31.13 5.33 -8.41
CA ALA A 118 -30.80 6.73 -8.61
C ALA A 118 -29.93 7.26 -7.47
N ALA A 119 -30.31 6.98 -6.22
CA ALA A 119 -29.55 7.39 -5.04
C ALA A 119 -28.13 6.78 -5.04
N ASN A 120 -27.98 5.47 -5.27
CA ASN A 120 -26.67 4.83 -5.30
C ASN A 120 -25.83 5.26 -6.49
N THR A 121 -26.43 5.55 -7.64
CA THR A 121 -25.72 6.13 -8.78
C THR A 121 -25.20 7.52 -8.43
N THR A 122 -25.99 8.36 -7.76
CA THR A 122 -25.51 9.67 -7.27
C THR A 122 -24.39 9.50 -6.24
N ILE A 123 -24.52 8.54 -5.32
CA ILE A 123 -23.45 8.20 -4.36
C ILE A 123 -22.18 7.81 -5.09
N CYS A 124 -22.24 6.89 -6.05
CA CYS A 124 -21.08 6.43 -6.81
C CYS A 124 -20.46 7.53 -7.70
N LEU A 125 -21.30 8.41 -8.27
CA LEU A 125 -20.83 9.53 -9.08
C LEU A 125 -20.12 10.59 -8.22
N SER A 126 -20.50 10.77 -6.95
CA SER A 126 -19.95 11.82 -6.11
C SER A 126 -18.42 11.73 -5.90
N PRO A 127 -17.81 10.61 -5.46
CA PRO A 127 -16.35 10.51 -5.38
C PRO A 127 -15.70 10.49 -6.76
N TYR A 128 -16.38 10.01 -7.80
CA TYR A 128 -15.85 10.06 -9.17
C TYR A 128 -15.73 11.49 -9.69
N LEU A 129 -16.72 12.35 -9.46
CA LEU A 129 -16.66 13.76 -9.84
C LEU A 129 -15.54 14.50 -9.10
N TRP A 130 -15.38 14.22 -7.81
CA TRP A 130 -14.24 14.70 -7.04
C TRP A 130 -12.92 14.17 -7.63
N LEU A 131 -12.76 12.85 -7.80
CA LEU A 131 -11.53 12.25 -8.30
C LEU A 131 -11.19 12.73 -9.71
N ARG A 132 -12.18 12.89 -10.59
CA ARG A 132 -12.00 13.41 -11.96
C ARG A 132 -11.28 14.76 -11.96
N SER A 133 -11.65 15.66 -11.05
CA SER A 133 -10.98 16.96 -10.91
C SER A 133 -9.56 16.88 -10.33
N HIS A 134 -9.18 15.73 -9.76
CA HIS A 134 -7.88 15.47 -9.13
C HIS A 134 -7.08 14.36 -9.81
N MET A 135 -7.49 13.86 -10.98
CA MET A 135 -6.81 12.76 -11.68
C MET A 135 -5.34 13.08 -12.01
N GLU A 136 -5.01 14.36 -12.13
CA GLU A 136 -3.64 14.82 -12.34
C GLU A 136 -2.74 14.62 -11.12
N GLN A 137 -3.29 14.43 -9.92
CA GLN A 137 -2.52 14.07 -8.73
C GLN A 137 -2.28 12.56 -8.60
N VAL A 138 -3.02 11.73 -9.36
CA VAL A 138 -2.90 10.28 -9.33
C VAL A 138 -1.68 9.83 -10.12
N HIS A 139 -0.92 8.87 -9.59
CA HIS A 139 0.24 8.29 -10.27
C HIS A 139 -0.04 7.91 -11.73
N SER A 140 0.91 8.22 -12.61
CA SER A 140 0.84 7.87 -14.03
C SER A 140 1.15 6.38 -14.23
N ALA A 141 0.83 5.85 -15.41
CA ALA A 141 1.20 4.47 -15.74
C ALA A 141 2.72 4.23 -15.72
N ALA A 142 3.53 5.27 -15.97
CA ALA A 142 4.99 5.21 -15.83
C ALA A 142 5.44 5.06 -14.37
N ASP A 143 4.62 5.49 -13.40
CA ASP A 143 4.91 5.35 -11.97
C ASP A 143 4.49 3.98 -11.39
N ASP A 144 3.69 3.20 -12.13
CA ASP A 144 3.12 1.91 -11.69
C ASP A 144 4.09 0.72 -11.95
N PHE A 145 5.38 0.88 -11.63
CA PHE A 145 6.45 -0.06 -12.02
C PHE A 145 6.34 -1.47 -11.43
N PHE A 146 5.59 -1.64 -10.33
CA PHE A 146 5.39 -2.93 -9.66
C PHE A 146 4.03 -3.56 -9.98
N MET A 147 3.11 -2.83 -10.62
CA MET A 147 1.77 -3.33 -10.94
C MET A 147 1.81 -4.05 -12.29
N ARG A 148 1.49 -5.35 -12.30
CA ARG A 148 1.34 -6.12 -13.54
C ARG A 148 0.07 -6.94 -13.52
N LEU A 149 -0.38 -7.35 -14.72
CA LEU A 149 -1.44 -8.34 -14.83
C LEU A 149 -0.99 -9.63 -14.14
N PRO A 150 -1.82 -10.20 -13.25
CA PRO A 150 -1.47 -11.44 -12.57
C PRO A 150 -1.42 -12.59 -13.58
N SER A 151 -0.47 -13.49 -13.39
CA SER A 151 -0.47 -14.80 -14.06
C SER A 151 -1.74 -15.59 -13.69
N PRO A 152 -2.12 -16.62 -14.46
CA PRO A 152 -3.29 -17.45 -14.11
C PRO A 152 -3.23 -18.03 -12.69
N ARG A 153 -2.03 -18.40 -12.22
CA ARG A 153 -1.81 -18.85 -10.84
C ARG A 153 -2.06 -17.73 -9.84
N GLU A 154 -1.46 -16.56 -10.03
CA GLU A 154 -1.65 -15.40 -9.15
C GLU A 154 -3.10 -14.94 -9.10
N ALA A 155 -3.81 -14.98 -10.23
CA ALA A 155 -5.24 -14.67 -10.29
C ALA A 155 -6.07 -15.68 -9.48
N LEU A 156 -5.77 -16.98 -9.59
CA LEU A 156 -6.44 -18.03 -8.80
C LEU A 156 -6.25 -17.81 -7.30
N PHE A 157 -5.02 -17.52 -6.85
CA PHE A 157 -4.73 -17.23 -5.45
C PHE A 157 -5.35 -15.91 -4.97
N THR A 158 -5.31 -14.88 -5.80
CA THR A 158 -5.95 -13.58 -5.51
C THR A 158 -7.46 -13.72 -5.31
N PHE A 159 -8.11 -14.61 -6.07
CA PHE A 159 -9.56 -14.75 -6.03
C PHE A 159 -10.08 -15.84 -5.07
N PHE A 160 -9.32 -16.90 -4.83
CA PHE A 160 -9.78 -18.04 -4.02
C PHE A 160 -8.86 -18.38 -2.84
N GLY A 161 -7.68 -17.77 -2.77
CA GLY A 161 -6.64 -18.00 -1.77
C GLY A 161 -6.38 -16.80 -0.87
N TYR A 162 -7.38 -15.98 -0.53
CA TYR A 162 -7.20 -14.80 0.33
C TYR A 162 -6.44 -15.11 1.63
N ASP A 163 -6.65 -16.29 2.21
CA ASP A 163 -6.02 -16.72 3.46
C ASP A 163 -4.80 -17.65 3.27
N ALA A 164 -4.32 -17.81 2.03
CA ALA A 164 -3.06 -18.46 1.75
C ALA A 164 -1.93 -17.49 2.08
N ALA A 165 -1.53 -17.47 3.34
CA ALA A 165 -0.61 -16.51 3.92
C ALA A 165 0.64 -16.37 3.03
N MET A 166 1.35 -17.45 2.76
CA MET A 166 2.67 -17.38 2.11
C MET A 166 2.63 -17.11 0.60
N THR A 167 1.46 -17.22 -0.03
CA THR A 167 1.32 -17.13 -1.50
C THR A 167 0.61 -15.86 -1.95
N THR A 168 -0.38 -15.37 -1.21
CA THR A 168 -1.23 -14.25 -1.64
C THR A 168 -0.70 -12.91 -1.11
N GLU A 169 -0.61 -11.90 -1.96
CA GLU A 169 -0.30 -10.54 -1.49
C GLU A 169 -1.38 -10.02 -0.51
N PRO A 170 -1.05 -9.19 0.49
CA PRO A 170 0.20 -8.48 0.67
C PRO A 170 1.11 -9.08 1.75
N PHE A 171 0.92 -10.35 2.11
CA PHE A 171 1.76 -10.93 3.16
C PHE A 171 3.16 -11.18 2.64
N LEU A 172 4.03 -10.23 2.91
CA LEU A 172 5.43 -10.32 2.59
C LEU A 172 6.11 -10.73 3.89
N TYR A 173 6.17 -12.04 4.09
CA TYR A 173 6.80 -12.61 5.27
C TYR A 173 8.31 -12.47 5.16
N GLN A 174 8.88 -11.66 6.05
CA GLN A 174 10.28 -11.77 6.41
C GLN A 174 10.31 -11.84 7.93
N GLY A 175 10.62 -13.00 8.48
CA GLY A 175 10.56 -13.24 9.91
C GLY A 175 10.56 -14.72 10.25
N GLN A 176 10.98 -15.03 11.47
CA GLN A 176 11.14 -16.39 11.92
C GLN A 176 9.85 -16.86 12.59
N THR A 177 9.02 -17.59 11.85
CA THR A 177 7.92 -18.33 12.45
C THR A 177 8.47 -19.56 13.15
N TRP A 178 8.00 -19.82 14.37
CA TRP A 178 8.43 -20.97 15.18
C TRP A 178 9.92 -20.99 15.56
N GLU A 179 10.54 -19.83 15.87
CA GLU A 179 11.94 -19.76 16.37
C GLU A 179 12.25 -20.75 17.49
N PHE A 180 11.28 -20.91 18.41
CA PHE A 180 11.39 -21.78 19.58
C PHE A 180 11.56 -23.28 19.23
N LEU A 181 11.27 -23.70 17.99
CA LEU A 181 11.48 -25.07 17.51
C LEU A 181 12.89 -25.29 16.92
N GLY A 182 13.69 -24.23 16.79
CA GLY A 182 14.97 -24.25 16.10
C GLY A 182 14.82 -24.09 14.58
N GLN A 183 15.86 -23.53 13.96
CA GLN A 183 15.83 -23.06 12.57
C GLN A 183 15.43 -24.16 11.56
N ARG A 184 15.95 -25.39 11.72
CA ARG A 184 15.68 -26.50 10.81
C ARG A 184 14.21 -26.92 10.84
N ILE A 185 13.66 -27.16 12.03
CA ILE A 185 12.26 -27.59 12.18
C ILE A 185 11.31 -26.49 11.71
N GLY A 186 11.60 -25.23 12.05
CA GLY A 186 10.83 -24.08 11.56
C GLY A 186 10.81 -23.99 10.03
N GLN A 187 11.96 -24.19 9.37
CA GLN A 187 12.05 -24.21 7.90
C GLN A 187 11.31 -25.40 7.28
N ASP A 188 11.45 -26.60 7.83
CA ASP A 188 10.75 -27.79 7.35
C ASP A 188 9.22 -27.62 7.45
N LEU A 189 8.74 -27.03 8.57
CA LEU A 189 7.33 -26.67 8.72
C LEU A 189 6.90 -25.60 7.74
N LEU A 190 7.72 -24.56 7.52
CA LEU A 190 7.41 -23.49 6.57
C LEU A 190 7.28 -24.02 5.14
N GLN A 191 8.09 -25.01 4.74
CA GLN A 191 8.00 -25.64 3.41
C GLN A 191 6.65 -26.32 3.15
N LEU A 192 5.91 -26.69 4.20
CA LEU A 192 4.54 -27.21 4.07
C LEU A 192 3.54 -26.15 3.60
N HIS A 193 3.92 -24.88 3.52
CA HIS A 193 3.02 -23.80 3.13
C HIS A 193 2.36 -24.07 1.78
N GLY A 194 3.10 -24.62 0.80
CA GLY A 194 2.55 -24.94 -0.51
C GLY A 194 1.32 -25.86 -0.41
N PHE A 195 1.35 -26.87 0.46
CA PHE A 195 0.22 -27.76 0.69
C PHE A 195 -0.97 -27.01 1.31
N PHE A 196 -0.74 -26.25 2.37
CA PHE A 196 -1.81 -25.55 3.08
C PHE A 196 -2.40 -24.37 2.30
N ASP A 197 -1.58 -23.67 1.51
CA ASP A 197 -1.99 -22.60 0.60
C ASP A 197 -2.93 -23.15 -0.47
N TRP A 198 -2.55 -24.28 -1.09
CA TRP A 198 -3.44 -24.99 -2.03
C TRP A 198 -4.68 -25.56 -1.36
N ALA A 199 -4.61 -25.98 -0.10
CA ALA A 199 -5.78 -26.45 0.64
C ALA A 199 -6.82 -25.32 0.81
N VAL A 200 -6.40 -24.08 1.11
CA VAL A 200 -7.30 -22.90 1.16
C VAL A 200 -8.00 -22.72 -0.19
N VAL A 201 -7.24 -22.71 -1.29
CA VAL A 201 -7.79 -22.58 -2.65
C VAL A 201 -8.76 -23.72 -2.97
N LEU A 202 -8.41 -24.96 -2.64
CA LEU A 202 -9.25 -26.13 -2.92
C LEU A 202 -10.58 -26.07 -2.15
N PHE A 203 -10.57 -25.66 -0.89
CA PHE A 203 -11.80 -25.43 -0.11
C PHE A 203 -12.68 -24.36 -0.77
N SER A 204 -12.10 -23.21 -1.11
CA SER A 204 -12.81 -22.08 -1.72
C SER A 204 -13.40 -22.42 -3.09
N VAL A 205 -12.61 -23.05 -3.98
CA VAL A 205 -13.04 -23.45 -5.33
C VAL A 205 -14.10 -24.55 -5.25
N SER A 206 -13.88 -25.60 -4.44
CA SER A 206 -14.83 -26.70 -4.31
C SER A 206 -16.16 -26.25 -3.71
N ALA A 207 -16.12 -25.36 -2.72
CA ALA A 207 -17.31 -24.76 -2.14
C ALA A 207 -18.07 -23.90 -3.16
N THR A 208 -17.36 -23.06 -3.92
CA THR A 208 -17.95 -22.20 -4.96
C THR A 208 -18.57 -23.03 -6.08
N ALA A 209 -17.84 -24.02 -6.61
CA ALA A 209 -18.33 -24.93 -7.64
C ALA A 209 -19.54 -25.74 -7.15
N GLY A 210 -19.51 -26.23 -5.91
CA GLY A 210 -20.63 -26.93 -5.29
C GLY A 210 -21.89 -26.06 -5.17
N VAL A 211 -21.74 -24.79 -4.78
CA VAL A 211 -22.85 -23.83 -4.73
C VAL A 211 -23.40 -23.58 -6.13
N ILE A 212 -22.56 -23.30 -7.12
CA ILE A 212 -22.98 -23.09 -8.51
C ILE A 212 -23.73 -24.33 -9.03
N ALA A 213 -23.18 -25.53 -8.86
CA ALA A 213 -23.80 -26.77 -9.30
C ALA A 213 -25.17 -27.00 -8.61
N PHE A 214 -25.25 -26.77 -7.30
CA PHE A 214 -26.50 -26.89 -6.55
C PHE A 214 -27.58 -25.91 -7.04
N LEU A 215 -27.19 -24.66 -7.33
CA LEU A 215 -28.08 -23.63 -7.82
C LEU A 215 -28.57 -23.94 -9.24
N THR A 216 -27.65 -24.32 -10.14
CA THR A 216 -27.98 -24.74 -11.51
C THR A 216 -28.92 -25.95 -11.50
N TYR A 217 -28.62 -26.98 -10.70
CA TYR A 217 -29.52 -28.12 -10.53
C TYR A 217 -30.89 -27.73 -10.00
N SER A 218 -30.95 -26.81 -9.03
CA SER A 218 -32.22 -26.34 -8.45
C SER A 218 -33.05 -25.50 -9.43
N LEU A 219 -32.39 -24.78 -10.35
CA LEU A 219 -33.04 -24.03 -11.42
C LEU A 219 -33.59 -24.94 -12.53
N LEU A 220 -32.82 -25.96 -12.91
CA LEU A 220 -33.19 -26.92 -13.96
C LEU A 220 -34.24 -27.94 -13.48
N SER A 221 -34.31 -28.22 -12.18
CA SER A 221 -35.30 -29.13 -11.61
C SER A 221 -36.63 -28.44 -11.39
N GLU A 222 -37.66 -28.81 -12.16
CA GLU A 222 -39.02 -28.26 -12.00
C GLU A 222 -39.54 -28.36 -10.57
N ARG A 223 -39.28 -29.49 -9.90
CA ARG A 223 -39.68 -29.75 -8.51
C ARG A 223 -39.06 -28.77 -7.50
N ARG A 224 -37.88 -28.22 -7.80
CA ARG A 224 -37.13 -27.36 -6.87
C ARG A 224 -37.13 -25.90 -7.26
N ARG A 225 -37.51 -25.59 -8.51
CA ARG A 225 -37.46 -24.24 -9.07
C ARG A 225 -38.26 -23.23 -8.26
N GLU A 226 -39.49 -23.56 -7.86
CA GLU A 226 -40.32 -22.66 -7.05
C GLU A 226 -39.72 -22.39 -5.66
N ALA A 227 -39.30 -23.45 -4.96
CA ALA A 227 -38.65 -23.33 -3.66
C ALA A 227 -37.31 -22.57 -3.74
N PHE A 228 -36.59 -22.70 -4.85
CA PHE A 228 -35.37 -21.96 -5.13
C PHE A 228 -35.63 -20.48 -5.38
N LEU A 229 -36.60 -20.15 -6.24
CA LEU A 229 -36.97 -18.75 -6.52
C LEU A 229 -37.43 -18.04 -5.24
N ALA A 230 -38.09 -18.75 -4.33
CA ALA A 230 -38.43 -18.25 -2.99
C ALA A 230 -37.22 -17.98 -2.09
N ARG A 231 -36.04 -18.53 -2.41
CA ARG A 231 -34.77 -18.37 -1.65
C ARG A 231 -33.62 -17.81 -2.50
N ARG A 232 -33.94 -17.09 -3.58
CA ARG A 232 -32.93 -16.52 -4.49
C ARG A 232 -31.98 -15.50 -3.84
N GLU A 233 -32.24 -15.10 -2.59
CA GLU A 233 -31.27 -14.38 -1.77
C GLU A 233 -29.91 -15.08 -1.67
N ALA A 234 -29.89 -16.41 -1.73
CA ALA A 234 -28.67 -17.21 -1.75
C ALA A 234 -27.79 -17.00 -3.00
N LEU A 235 -28.26 -16.25 -4.01
CA LEU A 235 -27.47 -15.84 -5.17
C LEU A 235 -26.58 -14.62 -4.88
N PHE A 236 -26.92 -13.81 -3.87
CA PHE A 236 -26.20 -12.56 -3.63
C PHE A 236 -24.69 -12.75 -3.41
N PRO A 237 -24.23 -13.74 -2.61
CA PRO A 237 -22.80 -13.98 -2.45
C PRO A 237 -22.06 -14.28 -3.76
N LEU A 238 -22.72 -14.85 -4.78
CA LEU A 238 -22.10 -15.07 -6.09
C LEU A 238 -21.85 -13.75 -6.83
N PHE A 239 -22.80 -12.80 -6.77
CA PHE A 239 -22.57 -11.47 -7.34
C PHE A 239 -21.45 -10.75 -6.61
N VAL A 240 -21.42 -10.83 -5.28
CA VAL A 240 -20.35 -10.22 -4.47
C VAL A 240 -18.99 -10.85 -4.78
N LEU A 241 -18.93 -12.14 -5.11
CA LEU A 241 -17.67 -12.78 -5.51
C LEU A 241 -17.26 -12.36 -6.93
N PHE A 242 -18.12 -12.58 -7.92
CA PHE A 242 -17.72 -12.53 -9.32
C PHE A 242 -17.80 -11.13 -9.95
N VAL A 243 -18.75 -10.27 -9.55
CA VAL A 243 -18.92 -8.94 -10.18
C VAL A 243 -17.72 -8.04 -9.90
N PRO A 244 -17.24 -7.89 -8.65
CA PRO A 244 -16.06 -7.08 -8.37
C PRO A 244 -14.80 -7.63 -9.03
N MET A 245 -14.61 -8.95 -9.02
CA MET A 245 -13.46 -9.61 -9.67
C MET A 245 -13.45 -9.37 -11.18
N ALA A 246 -14.59 -9.56 -11.84
CA ALA A 246 -14.73 -9.28 -13.26
C ALA A 246 -14.47 -7.79 -13.54
N ALA A 247 -15.04 -6.89 -12.74
CA ALA A 247 -14.85 -5.45 -12.91
C ALA A 247 -13.37 -5.04 -12.74
N MET A 248 -12.65 -5.57 -11.75
CA MET A 248 -11.21 -5.32 -11.58
C MET A 248 -10.39 -5.88 -12.75
N LEU A 249 -10.72 -7.08 -13.23
CA LEU A 249 -10.03 -7.68 -14.38
C LEU A 249 -10.27 -6.85 -15.64
N THR A 250 -11.51 -6.44 -15.90
CA THR A 250 -11.84 -5.55 -17.01
C THR A 250 -11.12 -4.21 -16.88
N LEU A 251 -11.11 -3.59 -15.70
CA LEU A 251 -10.38 -2.34 -15.46
C LEU A 251 -8.86 -2.52 -15.66
N SER A 252 -8.33 -3.68 -15.27
CA SER A 252 -6.92 -4.04 -15.46
C SER A 252 -6.54 -4.22 -16.92
N LEU A 253 -7.44 -4.77 -17.73
CA LEU A 253 -7.23 -4.99 -19.16
C LEU A 253 -7.47 -3.74 -19.99
N LEU A 254 -8.42 -2.88 -19.60
CA LEU A 254 -8.82 -1.70 -20.38
C LEU A 254 -8.07 -0.42 -20.02
N TRP A 255 -7.52 -0.32 -18.80
CA TRP A 255 -6.84 0.89 -18.34
C TRP A 255 -5.43 0.63 -17.83
N ARG A 256 -5.31 -0.03 -16.66
CA ARG A 256 -4.02 -0.36 -16.05
C ARG A 256 -4.19 -1.44 -14.99
N PRO A 257 -3.19 -2.30 -14.76
CA PRO A 257 -3.26 -3.34 -13.76
C PRO A 257 -3.67 -2.78 -12.39
N CYS A 258 -4.81 -3.24 -11.89
CA CYS A 258 -5.39 -2.77 -10.63
C CYS A 258 -5.87 -3.93 -9.74
N ILE A 259 -5.43 -5.16 -10.03
CA ILE A 259 -5.77 -6.34 -9.23
C ILE A 259 -4.82 -6.40 -8.04
N LEU A 260 -5.36 -6.10 -6.87
CA LEU A 260 -4.71 -6.38 -5.59
C LEU A 260 -5.72 -7.04 -4.66
N PRO A 261 -5.35 -8.10 -3.91
CA PRO A 261 -6.27 -8.79 -3.00
C PRO A 261 -6.99 -7.85 -2.03
N ARG A 262 -6.30 -6.81 -1.54
CA ARG A 262 -6.87 -5.81 -0.62
C ARG A 262 -8.13 -5.10 -1.17
N TYR A 263 -8.22 -4.84 -2.48
CA TYR A 263 -9.34 -4.12 -3.10
C TYR A 263 -10.63 -4.95 -3.19
N SER A 264 -10.51 -6.27 -3.04
CA SER A 264 -11.61 -7.23 -3.12
C SER A 264 -11.68 -8.13 -1.90
N SER A 265 -11.04 -7.74 -0.80
CA SER A 265 -10.96 -8.56 0.43
C SER A 265 -12.34 -8.95 0.96
N TYR A 266 -13.36 -8.12 0.76
CA TYR A 266 -14.75 -8.45 1.13
C TYR A 266 -15.36 -9.60 0.31
N CYS A 267 -14.80 -9.98 -0.85
CA CYS A 267 -15.24 -11.14 -1.63
C CYS A 267 -15.01 -12.45 -0.87
N SER A 268 -14.06 -12.49 0.07
CA SER A 268 -13.81 -13.63 0.95
C SER A 268 -15.05 -13.99 1.79
N PHE A 269 -15.92 -13.02 2.12
CA PHE A 269 -17.15 -13.28 2.88
C PHE A 269 -18.06 -14.26 2.15
N SER A 270 -18.13 -14.17 0.83
CA SER A 270 -18.85 -15.14 0.00
C SER A 270 -18.19 -16.51 0.07
N LEU A 271 -16.85 -16.58 -0.03
CA LEU A 271 -16.11 -17.84 0.07
C LEU A 271 -16.33 -18.51 1.44
N TYR A 272 -16.26 -17.76 2.54
CA TYR A 272 -16.50 -18.28 3.89
C TYR A 272 -17.92 -18.83 4.04
N MET A 273 -18.92 -18.15 3.49
CA MET A 273 -20.31 -18.64 3.46
C MET A 273 -20.46 -19.91 2.61
N PHE A 274 -19.78 -19.99 1.47
CA PHE A 274 -19.79 -21.18 0.62
C PHE A 274 -19.10 -22.36 1.29
N ILE A 275 -17.96 -22.16 1.94
CA ILE A 275 -17.26 -23.20 2.72
C ILE A 275 -18.17 -23.69 3.85
N GLY A 276 -18.83 -22.77 4.56
CA GLY A 276 -19.83 -23.11 5.57
C GLY A 276 -20.99 -23.92 5.00
N TRP A 277 -21.50 -23.58 3.82
CA TRP A 277 -22.54 -24.34 3.13
C TRP A 277 -22.07 -25.75 2.73
N LEU A 278 -20.87 -25.86 2.16
CA LEU A 278 -20.28 -27.12 1.72
C LEU A 278 -20.25 -28.11 2.88
N ILE A 279 -19.63 -27.72 3.99
CA ILE A 279 -19.46 -28.57 5.18
C ILE A 279 -20.79 -28.83 5.87
N ALA A 280 -21.62 -27.81 6.07
CA ALA A 280 -22.83 -27.95 6.88
C ALA A 280 -23.99 -28.64 6.16
N ARG A 281 -24.08 -28.51 4.82
CA ARG A 281 -25.23 -28.98 4.04
C ARG A 281 -24.89 -29.97 2.94
N ALA A 282 -23.88 -29.68 2.12
CA ALA A 282 -23.57 -30.51 0.95
C ALA A 282 -22.86 -31.81 1.32
N THR A 283 -22.08 -31.81 2.40
CA THR A 283 -21.34 -32.99 2.85
C THR A 283 -22.22 -33.94 3.69
N PRO A 284 -22.13 -35.26 3.49
CA PRO A 284 -22.77 -36.26 4.35
C PRO A 284 -22.29 -36.15 5.81
N LYS A 285 -23.19 -36.40 6.78
CA LYS A 285 -22.92 -36.27 8.23
C LYS A 285 -21.56 -36.83 8.70
N PRO A 286 -21.13 -38.07 8.33
CA PRO A 286 -19.87 -38.61 8.83
C PRO A 286 -18.63 -37.83 8.33
N ALA A 287 -18.67 -37.30 7.10
CA ALA A 287 -17.55 -36.57 6.52
C ALA A 287 -17.48 -35.09 6.97
N ARG A 288 -18.54 -34.55 7.59
CA ARG A 288 -18.56 -33.15 8.05
C ARG A 288 -17.50 -32.84 9.08
N PHE A 289 -17.33 -33.74 10.04
CA PHE A 289 -16.34 -33.58 11.10
C PHE A 289 -14.92 -33.56 10.51
N LEU A 290 -14.61 -34.50 9.61
CA LEU A 290 -13.31 -34.57 8.96
C LEU A 290 -13.01 -33.34 8.11
N LEU A 291 -13.97 -32.84 7.33
CA LEU A 291 -13.78 -31.61 6.55
C LEU A 291 -13.66 -30.36 7.44
N ALA A 292 -14.43 -30.27 8.52
CA ALA A 292 -14.32 -29.17 9.48
C ALA A 292 -12.97 -29.20 10.20
N LEU A 293 -12.48 -30.40 10.57
CA LEU A 293 -11.17 -30.58 11.18
C LEU A 293 -10.05 -30.23 10.18
N ALA A 294 -10.15 -30.68 8.93
CA ALA A 294 -9.19 -30.32 7.88
C ALA A 294 -9.14 -28.81 7.65
N LEU A 295 -10.31 -28.15 7.58
CA LEU A 295 -10.38 -26.68 7.49
C LEU A 295 -9.74 -26.01 8.71
N ALA A 296 -10.04 -26.47 9.92
CA ALA A 296 -9.48 -25.94 11.16
C ALA A 296 -7.95 -26.10 11.20
N MET A 297 -7.43 -27.25 10.79
CA MET A 297 -5.99 -27.49 10.68
C MET A 297 -5.34 -26.59 9.64
N THR A 298 -6.00 -26.36 8.49
CA THR A 298 -5.52 -25.42 7.49
C THR A 298 -5.42 -24.00 8.05
N TYR A 299 -6.48 -23.48 8.69
CA TYR A 299 -6.43 -22.14 9.26
C TYR A 299 -5.48 -22.04 10.47
N ALA A 300 -5.37 -23.09 11.28
CA ALA A 300 -4.42 -23.14 12.39
C ALA A 300 -2.98 -23.01 11.86
N TYR A 301 -2.65 -23.73 10.78
CA TYR A 301 -1.37 -23.58 10.10
C TYR A 301 -1.18 -22.14 9.59
N GLN A 302 -2.14 -21.61 8.83
CA GLN A 302 -2.06 -20.26 8.24
C GLN A 302 -1.90 -19.16 9.31
N ILE A 303 -2.58 -19.27 10.45
CA ILE A 303 -2.39 -18.34 11.58
C ILE A 303 -1.04 -18.54 12.24
N SER A 304 -0.62 -19.79 12.46
CA SER A 304 0.65 -20.07 13.15
C SER A 304 1.86 -19.55 12.37
N VAL A 305 1.73 -19.42 11.04
CA VAL A 305 2.68 -18.68 10.19
C VAL A 305 2.46 -17.18 10.35
N SER A 306 1.23 -16.70 10.17
CA SER A 306 1.00 -15.27 9.98
C SER A 306 1.06 -14.41 11.24
N LEU A 307 0.61 -14.92 12.39
CA LEU A 307 0.42 -14.14 13.61
C LEU A 307 1.73 -13.83 14.36
N PRO A 308 2.69 -14.78 14.49
CA PRO A 308 3.97 -14.48 15.12
C PRO A 308 4.90 -13.65 14.23
N ALA A 309 4.66 -13.64 12.92
CA ALA A 309 5.54 -12.99 11.97
C ALA A 309 5.41 -11.47 11.97
N THR A 310 6.54 -10.77 11.76
CA THR A 310 6.55 -9.34 11.49
C THR A 310 6.10 -9.09 10.04
N THR A 311 4.82 -8.80 9.87
CA THR A 311 4.18 -8.62 8.53
C THR A 311 4.17 -7.17 8.03
N ARG A 312 4.83 -6.27 8.78
CA ARG A 312 5.05 -4.84 8.46
C ARG A 312 6.52 -4.53 8.65
N THR A 313 7.00 -3.43 8.09
CA THR A 313 8.37 -2.97 8.34
C THR A 313 8.52 -2.64 9.83
N ASP A 314 9.47 -3.29 10.52
CA ASP A 314 9.65 -3.15 11.96
C ASP A 314 10.46 -1.91 12.35
N TRP A 315 9.86 -0.75 12.10
CA TRP A 315 10.43 0.54 12.51
C TRP A 315 10.60 0.65 14.03
N ARG A 316 9.83 -0.12 14.81
CA ARG A 316 9.91 -0.13 16.27
C ARG A 316 11.22 -0.74 16.75
N SER A 317 11.59 -1.90 16.20
CA SER A 317 12.86 -2.54 16.54
C SER A 317 14.05 -1.73 16.03
N ALA A 318 13.95 -1.11 14.84
CA ALA A 318 14.98 -0.19 14.35
C ALA A 318 15.17 1.03 15.28
N ALA A 319 14.08 1.64 15.75
CA ALA A 319 14.15 2.74 16.71
C ALA A 319 14.79 2.31 18.04
N ARG A 320 14.41 1.14 18.57
CA ARG A 320 14.99 0.60 19.81
C ARG A 320 16.48 0.31 19.67
N LEU A 321 16.90 -0.23 18.53
CA LEU A 321 18.31 -0.48 18.26
C LEU A 321 19.12 0.81 18.36
N LEU A 322 18.65 1.88 17.68
CA LEU A 322 19.29 3.19 17.73
C LEU A 322 19.26 3.78 19.14
N GLN A 323 18.13 3.71 19.85
CA GLN A 323 18.01 4.21 21.23
C GLN A 323 18.95 3.52 22.23
N GLN A 324 19.30 2.26 21.98
CA GLN A 324 20.15 1.47 22.87
C GLN A 324 21.64 1.63 22.56
N ARG A 325 22.01 1.83 21.29
CA ARG A 325 23.40 1.73 20.82
C ARG A 325 23.96 2.99 20.21
N ALA A 326 23.13 3.85 19.61
CA ALA A 326 23.61 5.10 19.03
C ALA A 326 23.77 6.18 20.13
N ALA A 327 24.80 7.00 20.00
CA ALA A 327 25.13 8.06 20.94
C ALA A 327 24.68 9.44 20.41
N PRO A 328 24.45 10.43 21.29
CA PRO A 328 24.26 11.81 20.86
C PRO A 328 25.47 12.29 20.03
N GLY A 329 25.19 12.80 18.83
CA GLY A 329 26.21 13.25 17.88
C GLY A 329 26.53 12.24 16.77
N ASP A 330 26.15 10.97 16.91
CA ASP A 330 26.27 10.00 15.82
C ASP A 330 25.47 10.46 14.59
N LEU A 331 25.98 10.14 13.40
CA LEU A 331 25.25 10.37 12.15
C LEU A 331 24.26 9.22 11.90
N ILE A 332 22.98 9.52 11.68
CA ILE A 332 21.98 8.49 11.34
C ILE A 332 21.43 8.74 9.93
N LEU A 333 21.73 7.83 9.01
CA LEU A 333 21.27 7.86 7.62
C LEU A 333 20.24 6.77 7.37
N LEU A 334 19.26 7.05 6.53
CA LEU A 334 18.23 6.12 6.11
C LEU A 334 18.11 6.10 4.60
N ARG A 335 18.19 4.92 4.00
CA ARG A 335 17.90 4.68 2.58
C ARG A 335 16.61 3.87 2.48
N GLY A 336 15.56 4.45 1.89
CA GLY A 336 14.27 3.79 1.76
C GLY A 336 13.25 4.60 0.96
N MET A 337 11.97 4.38 1.26
CA MET A 337 10.87 5.20 0.74
C MET A 337 10.99 6.66 1.21
N ILE A 338 10.35 7.58 0.48
CA ILE A 338 10.45 9.03 0.73
C ILE A 338 9.88 9.48 2.09
N LEU A 339 9.17 8.60 2.80
CA LEU A 339 8.57 8.86 4.12
C LEU A 339 9.24 8.02 5.23
N SER A 340 10.26 7.23 4.91
CA SER A 340 10.77 6.21 5.84
C SER A 340 11.44 6.81 7.08
N ASP A 341 12.12 7.94 6.93
CA ASP A 341 12.66 8.74 8.02
C ASP A 341 11.56 9.25 8.95
N GLN A 342 10.44 9.70 8.40
CA GLN A 342 9.28 10.14 9.18
C GLN A 342 8.62 8.97 9.93
N MET A 343 8.49 7.81 9.27
CA MET A 343 7.94 6.59 9.89
C MET A 343 8.79 6.12 11.07
N LEU A 344 10.12 6.22 10.96
CA LEU A 344 11.04 5.95 12.06
C LEU A 344 10.95 7.03 13.16
N GLY A 345 10.84 8.30 12.76
CA GLY A 345 10.71 9.45 13.67
C GLY A 345 9.49 9.39 14.59
N LEU A 346 8.39 8.74 14.18
CA LEU A 346 7.19 8.56 15.01
C LEU A 346 7.43 7.83 16.34
N TYR A 347 8.52 7.08 16.48
CA TYR A 347 8.86 6.38 17.72
C TYR A 347 9.57 7.27 18.75
N GLY A 348 10.04 8.46 18.35
CA GLY A 348 10.66 9.46 19.22
C GLY A 348 11.94 8.98 19.93
N GLY A 349 12.54 9.87 20.74
CA GLY A 349 13.68 9.52 21.60
C GLY A 349 14.95 9.07 20.87
N LEU A 350 15.09 9.37 19.58
CA LEU A 350 16.29 9.05 18.82
C LEU A 350 17.44 9.99 19.23
N PRO A 351 18.69 9.48 19.32
CA PRO A 351 19.83 10.27 19.83
C PRO A 351 20.33 11.33 18.83
N ALA A 352 19.94 11.23 17.56
CA ALA A 352 20.23 12.19 16.51
C ALA A 352 19.11 12.21 15.45
N PRO A 353 19.00 13.29 14.63
CA PRO A 353 18.10 13.34 13.49
C PRO A 353 18.39 12.23 12.48
N VAL A 354 17.33 11.69 11.86
CA VAL A 354 17.44 10.68 10.80
C VAL A 354 17.47 11.38 9.44
N LEU A 355 18.49 11.11 8.63
CA LEU A 355 18.66 11.76 7.33
C LEU A 355 18.34 10.80 6.20
N LEU A 356 17.30 11.10 5.43
CA LEU A 356 17.02 10.35 4.22
C LEU A 356 18.13 10.57 3.18
N VAL A 357 18.73 9.50 2.68
CA VAL A 357 19.79 9.54 1.66
C VAL A 357 19.33 9.01 0.31
N PRO A 358 19.66 9.72 -0.79
CA PRO A 358 19.20 9.40 -2.13
C PRO A 358 19.99 8.31 -2.88
N SER A 359 21.19 7.95 -2.43
CA SER A 359 21.98 6.85 -2.99
C SER A 359 23.01 6.31 -2.00
N TYR A 360 23.56 5.13 -2.28
CA TYR A 360 24.70 4.59 -1.53
C TYR A 360 25.95 5.48 -1.64
N ARG A 361 26.15 6.15 -2.79
CA ARG A 361 27.24 7.13 -2.93
C ARG A 361 27.07 8.28 -1.95
N SER A 362 25.88 8.89 -1.90
CA SER A 362 25.59 9.99 -0.96
C SER A 362 25.77 9.52 0.48
N ALA A 363 25.35 8.29 0.81
CA ALA A 363 25.59 7.71 2.13
C ALA A 363 27.09 7.61 2.45
N CYS A 364 27.90 7.00 1.57
CA CYS A 364 29.35 6.84 1.76
C CYS A 364 30.06 8.20 1.93
N GLU A 365 29.76 9.17 1.07
CA GLU A 365 30.39 10.50 1.13
C GLU A 365 30.02 11.27 2.42
N ARG A 366 28.80 11.09 2.95
CA ARG A 366 28.38 11.68 4.22
C ARG A 366 29.05 10.99 5.42
N ILE A 367 29.15 9.66 5.39
CA ILE A 367 29.85 8.88 6.42
C ILE A 367 31.32 9.27 6.49
N ALA A 368 32.02 9.35 5.36
CA ALA A 368 33.41 9.77 5.31
C ALA A 368 33.61 11.14 5.96
N ARG A 369 32.87 12.16 5.50
CA ARG A 369 32.97 13.51 6.05
C ARG A 369 32.70 13.56 7.54
N HIS A 370 31.70 12.83 8.02
CA HIS A 370 31.35 12.79 9.43
C HIS A 370 32.45 12.16 10.30
N LEU A 371 32.96 10.98 9.91
CA LEU A 371 33.99 10.26 10.65
C LEU A 371 35.39 10.88 10.51
N GLU A 372 35.63 11.66 9.45
CA GLU A 372 36.82 12.52 9.34
C GLU A 372 36.77 13.68 10.34
N ALA A 373 35.61 14.34 10.45
CA ALA A 373 35.41 15.46 11.36
C ALA A 373 35.28 15.01 12.83
N ASN A 374 34.70 13.84 13.08
CA ASN A 374 34.42 13.31 14.41
C ASN A 374 34.90 11.85 14.53
N PRO A 375 36.22 11.62 14.72
CA PRO A 375 36.80 10.27 14.70
C PRO A 375 36.29 9.32 15.80
N ASP A 376 35.76 9.87 16.90
CA ASP A 376 35.27 9.13 18.06
C ASP A 376 33.76 8.83 18.00
N GLN A 377 33.06 9.31 16.97
CA GLN A 377 31.62 9.09 16.77
C GLN A 377 31.36 7.95 15.78
N ASN A 378 30.14 7.42 15.80
CA ASN A 378 29.70 6.37 14.89
C ASN A 378 28.78 6.93 13.80
N ALA A 379 28.72 6.23 12.67
CA ALA A 379 27.70 6.46 11.65
C ALA A 379 26.78 5.24 11.56
N TRP A 380 25.48 5.49 11.51
CA TRP A 380 24.43 4.49 11.35
C TRP A 380 23.80 4.61 9.98
N VAL A 381 23.59 3.48 9.32
CA VAL A 381 22.87 3.42 8.04
C VAL A 381 21.78 2.37 8.12
N LEU A 382 20.54 2.78 7.90
CA LEU A 382 19.39 1.90 7.78
C LEU A 382 19.02 1.74 6.31
N LEU A 383 19.05 0.51 5.79
CA LEU A 383 18.63 0.18 4.42
C LEU A 383 17.29 -0.56 4.44
N GLU A 384 16.26 0.03 3.82
CA GLU A 384 14.91 -0.52 3.67
C GLU A 384 14.71 -1.04 2.24
N ASP A 385 15.13 -2.28 1.97
CA ASP A 385 15.44 -2.75 0.61
C ASP A 385 14.27 -3.07 -0.33
N PHE A 386 13.05 -3.24 0.18
CA PHE A 386 12.08 -4.08 -0.52
C PHE A 386 11.25 -3.41 -1.62
N VAL A 387 10.94 -2.11 -1.52
CA VAL A 387 10.00 -1.49 -2.48
C VAL A 387 10.68 -1.12 -3.80
N TYR A 388 11.98 -0.89 -3.78
CA TYR A 388 12.76 -0.54 -4.96
C TYR A 388 13.90 -1.54 -5.14
N ARG A 389 14.22 -1.85 -6.39
CA ARG A 389 15.44 -2.58 -6.68
C ARG A 389 16.64 -1.65 -6.45
N PHE A 390 17.23 -1.72 -5.27
CA PHE A 390 18.48 -1.02 -4.98
C PHE A 390 19.67 -1.79 -5.53
N PRO A 391 20.83 -1.13 -5.69
CA PRO A 391 22.08 -1.85 -5.84
C PRO A 391 22.23 -2.88 -4.71
N PRO A 392 22.74 -4.08 -5.00
CA PRO A 392 22.98 -5.10 -3.99
C PRO A 392 23.78 -4.56 -2.79
N ALA A 393 23.40 -4.88 -1.55
CA ALA A 393 24.08 -4.31 -0.38
C ALA A 393 25.55 -4.71 -0.24
N ASN A 394 25.99 -5.80 -0.88
CA ASN A 394 27.41 -6.13 -0.97
C ASN A 394 28.23 -5.07 -1.74
N GLU A 395 27.59 -4.23 -2.58
CA GLU A 395 28.24 -3.08 -3.19
C GLU A 395 28.51 -1.99 -2.16
N PHE A 396 27.55 -1.75 -1.27
CA PHE A 396 27.70 -0.83 -0.14
C PHE A 396 28.79 -1.32 0.83
N GLU A 397 28.76 -2.60 1.21
CA GLU A 397 29.78 -3.22 2.06
C GLU A 397 31.18 -3.14 1.43
N ARG A 398 31.31 -3.39 0.11
CA ARG A 398 32.58 -3.21 -0.63
C ARG A 398 33.07 -1.76 -0.59
N ALA A 399 32.17 -0.78 -0.73
CA ALA A 399 32.53 0.63 -0.66
C ALA A 399 33.03 1.00 0.75
N LEU A 400 32.37 0.54 1.82
CA LEU A 400 32.84 0.74 3.20
C LEU A 400 34.23 0.14 3.44
N HIS A 401 34.49 -1.05 2.91
CA HIS A 401 35.81 -1.67 3.00
C HIS A 401 36.90 -0.87 2.26
N ALA A 402 36.61 -0.37 1.06
CA ALA A 402 37.53 0.47 0.30
C ALA A 402 37.85 1.81 1.02
N MET A 403 36.89 2.30 1.81
CA MET A 403 37.05 3.50 2.64
C MET A 403 37.81 3.24 3.96
N ASN A 404 38.29 2.02 4.21
CA ASN A 404 38.89 1.62 5.49
C ASN A 404 37.95 1.82 6.69
N LEU A 405 36.65 1.55 6.52
CA LEU A 405 35.66 1.62 7.59
C LEU A 405 35.31 0.21 8.09
N ALA A 406 35.21 0.08 9.41
CA ALA A 406 34.70 -1.12 10.05
C ALA A 406 33.18 -1.01 10.22
N TRP A 407 32.47 -2.12 10.13
CA TRP A 407 31.02 -2.12 10.27
C TRP A 407 30.51 -3.39 10.94
N ASN A 408 29.40 -3.25 11.66
CA ASN A 408 28.59 -4.35 12.17
C ASN A 408 27.18 -4.26 11.59
N ARG A 409 26.65 -5.37 11.09
CA ARG A 409 25.32 -5.41 10.47
C ARG A 409 24.34 -6.17 11.35
N GLU A 410 23.15 -5.63 11.51
CA GLU A 410 22.00 -6.30 12.13
C GLU A 410 20.81 -6.28 11.16
N ASP A 411 20.25 -7.46 10.91
CA ASP A 411 19.12 -7.63 10.00
C ASP A 411 17.82 -7.69 10.82
N ILE A 412 16.96 -6.67 10.65
CA ILE A 412 15.67 -6.57 11.32
C ILE A 412 14.59 -7.06 10.36
N ALA A 413 13.86 -8.08 10.81
CA ALA A 413 12.77 -8.69 10.06
C ALA A 413 11.58 -7.73 9.83
N GLY A 414 10.78 -7.98 8.79
CA GLY A 414 9.58 -7.20 8.48
C GLY A 414 9.24 -7.18 7.01
N MET A 415 8.08 -6.63 6.64
CA MET A 415 7.59 -6.56 5.25
C MET A 415 8.67 -6.12 4.26
N ASN A 416 9.41 -5.06 4.59
CA ASN A 416 10.50 -4.58 3.77
C ASN A 416 11.89 -5.07 4.20
N GLY A 417 12.02 -5.60 5.42
CA GLY A 417 13.30 -5.78 6.10
C GLY A 417 14.02 -4.45 6.33
N ILE A 418 14.84 -4.37 7.38
CA ILE A 418 15.76 -3.25 7.58
C ILE A 418 17.14 -3.82 7.87
N ARG A 419 18.15 -3.45 7.08
CA ARG A 419 19.54 -3.74 7.42
C ARG A 419 20.13 -2.52 8.11
N ALA A 420 20.49 -2.68 9.37
CA ALA A 420 21.11 -1.64 10.16
C ALA A 420 22.63 -1.86 10.20
N TYR A 421 23.39 -0.86 9.75
CA TYR A 421 24.84 -0.85 9.83
C TYR A 421 25.27 0.15 10.89
N GLU A 422 26.05 -0.32 11.85
CA GLU A 422 26.85 0.52 12.73
C GLU A 422 28.25 0.60 12.13
N ILE A 423 28.73 1.80 11.81
CA ILE A 423 29.94 2.05 11.04
C ILE A 423 30.90 2.90 11.87
N THR A 424 32.14 2.44 11.96
CA THR A 424 33.20 3.06 12.74
C THR A 424 34.48 3.18 11.92
N ARG A 425 35.36 4.09 12.32
CA ARG A 425 36.67 4.25 11.69
C ARG A 425 37.59 3.09 12.08
N MET A 426 38.32 2.53 11.12
CA MET A 426 39.39 1.58 11.46
C MET A 426 40.56 2.30 12.15
N PRO A 427 41.04 1.81 13.31
CA PRO A 427 42.17 2.40 14.01
C PRO A 427 43.42 2.51 13.14
N GLY A 428 44.06 3.68 13.15
CA GLY A 428 45.32 3.93 12.44
C GLY A 428 45.22 3.99 10.90
N LYS A 429 44.02 3.91 10.31
CA LYS A 429 43.82 4.05 8.87
C LYS A 429 43.19 5.40 8.52
N ALA A 430 43.66 5.98 7.43
CA ALA A 430 42.99 7.12 6.80
C ALA A 430 41.71 6.64 6.11
N ILE A 431 40.67 7.48 6.14
CA ILE A 431 39.44 7.21 5.42
C ILE A 431 39.75 7.29 3.93
N GLY A 432 39.45 6.22 3.22
CA GLY A 432 39.64 6.12 1.77
C GLY A 432 38.45 6.67 0.99
N SER A 433 38.54 6.63 -0.33
CA SER A 433 37.42 6.97 -1.21
C SER A 433 36.52 5.73 -1.44
N PRO A 434 35.20 5.90 -1.56
CA PRO A 434 34.32 4.80 -1.95
C PRO A 434 34.69 4.30 -3.35
N THR A 435 34.70 2.98 -3.54
CA THR A 435 34.73 2.38 -4.88
C THR A 435 33.50 2.80 -5.68
N ALA A 436 33.58 2.73 -7.01
CA ALA A 436 32.41 2.91 -7.85
C ALA A 436 31.33 1.89 -7.48
N ILE A 437 30.14 2.39 -7.13
CA ILE A 437 28.94 1.61 -6.87
C ILE A 437 28.18 1.54 -8.19
N ALA A 438 27.88 0.33 -8.65
CA ALA A 438 27.10 0.13 -9.85
C ALA A 438 25.68 0.63 -9.60
N ALA A 439 25.24 1.60 -10.40
CA ALA A 439 23.88 2.07 -10.34
C ALA A 439 22.97 1.16 -11.17
N GLU A 440 21.75 0.93 -10.69
CA GLU A 440 20.67 0.35 -11.50
C GLU A 440 20.05 1.40 -12.45
N THR A 441 20.43 2.67 -12.29
CA THR A 441 19.94 3.80 -13.09
C THR A 441 20.64 3.90 -14.45
N ASP A 442 19.85 3.95 -15.53
CA ASP A 442 20.31 4.41 -16.85
C ASP A 442 20.37 5.95 -16.88
N TYR A 443 21.53 6.50 -16.53
CA TYR A 443 21.73 7.96 -16.52
C TYR A 443 21.59 8.60 -17.91
N GLU A 444 21.86 7.85 -18.98
CA GLU A 444 21.67 8.34 -20.34
C GLU A 444 20.18 8.50 -20.66
N ALA A 445 19.34 7.58 -20.18
CA ALA A 445 17.89 7.75 -20.26
C ALA A 445 17.40 8.95 -19.43
N VAL A 446 18.01 9.22 -18.27
CA VAL A 446 17.70 10.42 -17.48
C VAL A 446 18.03 11.69 -18.28
N LEU A 447 19.25 11.80 -18.82
CA LEU A 447 19.68 12.97 -19.60
C LEU A 447 18.78 13.22 -20.82
N ARG A 448 18.42 12.15 -21.56
CA ARG A 448 17.47 12.23 -22.67
C ARG A 448 16.10 12.73 -22.23
N THR A 449 15.60 12.26 -21.09
CA THR A 449 14.30 12.69 -20.53
C THR A 449 14.30 14.17 -20.17
N LEU A 450 15.42 14.66 -19.61
CA LEU A 450 15.60 16.06 -19.25
C LEU A 450 15.86 16.96 -20.46
N ALA A 451 16.07 16.40 -21.65
CA ALA A 451 16.48 17.11 -22.86
C ALA A 451 17.75 17.96 -22.64
N LEU A 452 18.68 17.46 -21.82
CA LEU A 452 19.98 18.10 -21.57
C LEU A 452 20.98 17.58 -22.61
N ASP A 453 21.26 18.40 -23.62
CA ASP A 453 22.38 18.15 -24.55
C ASP A 453 23.64 18.83 -24.00
N ILE A 454 24.52 18.01 -23.42
CA ILE A 454 25.77 18.48 -22.84
C ILE A 454 26.91 17.92 -23.69
N SER A 455 27.38 18.75 -24.62
CA SER A 455 28.45 18.42 -25.57
C SER A 455 29.84 18.53 -24.94
N ASP A 456 29.97 19.30 -23.86
CA ASP A 456 31.23 19.43 -23.10
C ASP A 456 31.44 18.25 -22.15
N GLY A 457 32.62 17.62 -22.22
CA GLY A 457 32.94 16.42 -21.45
C GLY A 457 32.97 16.65 -19.93
N ALA A 458 33.51 17.80 -19.49
CA ALA A 458 33.65 18.11 -18.07
C ALA A 458 32.29 18.46 -17.42
N ALA A 459 31.48 19.28 -18.10
CA ALA A 459 30.12 19.57 -17.68
C ALA A 459 29.26 18.30 -17.62
N ARG A 460 29.42 17.40 -18.61
CA ARG A 460 28.72 16.12 -18.63
C ARG A 460 29.08 15.24 -17.43
N GLU A 461 30.37 15.13 -17.11
CA GLU A 461 30.84 14.35 -15.95
C GLU A 461 30.32 14.90 -14.62
N SER A 462 30.30 16.23 -14.48
CA SER A 462 29.71 16.91 -13.31
C SER A 462 28.23 16.56 -13.13
N VAL A 463 27.43 16.62 -14.20
CA VAL A 463 26.00 16.26 -14.15
C VAL A 463 25.79 14.79 -13.83
N LEU A 464 26.57 13.88 -14.44
CA LEU A 464 26.49 12.46 -14.13
C LEU A 464 26.85 12.16 -12.67
N THR A 465 27.82 12.88 -12.10
CA THR A 465 28.19 12.79 -10.69
C THR A 465 27.05 13.25 -9.78
N ALA A 466 26.41 14.37 -10.10
CA ALA A 466 25.24 14.88 -9.37
C ALA A 466 24.06 13.88 -9.43
N LEU A 467 23.78 13.31 -10.60
CA LEU A 467 22.75 12.29 -10.76
C LEU A 467 23.06 11.04 -9.94
N ASN A 468 24.30 10.56 -9.93
CA ASN A 468 24.69 9.39 -9.15
C ASN A 468 24.60 9.62 -7.63
N ARG A 469 24.73 10.86 -7.16
CA ARG A 469 24.40 11.23 -5.78
C ARG A 469 22.90 11.20 -5.53
N ALA A 470 22.09 11.67 -6.47
CA ALA A 470 20.65 11.86 -6.28
C ALA A 470 19.77 10.63 -6.57
N ILE A 471 20.27 9.64 -7.32
CA ILE A 471 19.52 8.42 -7.65
C ILE A 471 20.47 7.29 -8.05
N ASP A 472 20.23 6.08 -7.53
CA ASP A 472 20.94 4.84 -7.91
C ASP A 472 19.99 3.64 -8.16
N MET A 473 18.68 3.91 -8.16
CA MET A 473 17.60 2.96 -8.44
C MET A 473 17.09 3.10 -9.88
N PRO A 474 16.38 2.09 -10.45
CA PRO A 474 15.76 2.21 -11.76
C PRO A 474 14.94 3.50 -11.88
N PHE A 475 15.20 4.25 -12.96
CA PHE A 475 14.53 5.52 -13.21
C PHE A 475 13.31 5.32 -14.10
N TYR A 476 12.15 5.74 -13.60
CA TYR A 476 10.89 5.74 -14.33
C TYR A 476 10.48 7.20 -14.58
N PRO A 477 10.30 7.64 -15.84
CA PRO A 477 10.09 9.06 -16.17
C PRO A 477 8.65 9.55 -15.91
N GLY A 478 8.06 9.21 -14.75
CA GLY A 478 6.76 9.70 -14.32
C GLY A 478 6.86 10.93 -13.40
N PRO A 479 5.78 11.73 -13.26
CA PRO A 479 5.80 12.95 -12.44
C PRO A 479 6.26 12.73 -11.00
N PHE A 480 5.89 11.61 -10.37
CA PHE A 480 6.30 11.30 -9.00
C PHE A 480 7.82 11.13 -8.88
N HIS A 481 8.41 10.37 -9.80
CA HIS A 481 9.85 10.09 -9.81
C HIS A 481 10.69 11.31 -10.19
N LEU A 482 10.22 12.13 -11.13
CA LEU A 482 10.86 13.39 -11.49
C LEU A 482 10.80 14.39 -10.32
N MET A 483 9.65 14.50 -9.65
CA MET A 483 9.52 15.31 -8.43
C MET A 483 10.51 14.86 -7.35
N LYS A 484 10.59 13.55 -7.07
CA LYS A 484 11.55 12.97 -6.12
C LYS A 484 13.00 13.29 -6.51
N LEU A 485 13.37 13.10 -7.78
CA LEU A 485 14.71 13.39 -8.29
C LEU A 485 15.06 14.88 -8.15
N SER A 486 14.12 15.77 -8.45
CA SER A 486 14.31 17.22 -8.28
C SER A 486 14.61 17.61 -6.84
N LEU A 487 13.84 17.08 -5.88
CA LEU A 487 14.05 17.34 -4.46
C LEU A 487 15.38 16.80 -3.97
N PHE A 488 15.79 15.61 -4.43
CA PHE A 488 17.08 15.03 -4.09
C PHE A 488 18.27 15.78 -4.69
N LEU A 489 18.21 16.18 -5.96
CA LEU A 489 19.26 17.01 -6.57
C LEU A 489 19.41 18.34 -5.83
N THR A 490 18.30 18.97 -5.48
CA THR A 490 18.30 20.21 -4.69
C THR A 490 18.92 19.99 -3.31
N ALA A 491 18.55 18.91 -2.61
CA ALA A 491 19.10 18.56 -1.31
C ALA A 491 20.60 18.22 -1.36
N GLU A 492 21.08 17.63 -2.46
CA GLU A 492 22.49 17.32 -2.73
C GLU A 492 23.30 18.55 -3.19
N GLY A 493 22.69 19.74 -3.23
CA GLY A 493 23.39 21.00 -3.55
C GLY A 493 23.46 21.32 -5.05
N HIS A 494 22.59 20.72 -5.86
CA HIS A 494 22.46 20.98 -7.30
C HIS A 494 21.07 21.56 -7.64
N PRO A 495 20.70 22.74 -7.10
CA PRO A 495 19.36 23.29 -7.25
C PRO A 495 19.02 23.67 -8.71
N ASP A 496 20.01 23.97 -9.56
CA ASP A 496 19.80 24.27 -10.99
C ASP A 496 19.33 23.01 -11.75
N LEU A 497 19.95 21.86 -11.47
CA LEU A 497 19.50 20.57 -12.00
C LEU A 497 18.15 20.19 -11.40
N GLY A 498 17.95 20.46 -10.10
CA GLY A 498 16.68 20.29 -9.42
C GLY A 498 15.54 21.05 -10.11
N GLU A 499 15.76 22.31 -10.47
CA GLU A 499 14.83 23.13 -11.23
C GLU A 499 14.56 22.54 -12.62
N ALA A 500 15.60 22.17 -13.37
CA ALA A 500 15.44 21.59 -14.71
C ALA A 500 14.57 20.31 -14.68
N VAL A 501 14.76 19.48 -13.66
CA VAL A 501 13.95 18.27 -13.44
C VAL A 501 12.52 18.62 -13.05
N ALA A 502 12.30 19.59 -12.16
CA ALA A 502 10.95 20.04 -11.78
C ALA A 502 10.18 20.62 -12.98
N ARG A 503 10.84 21.43 -13.82
CA ARG A 503 10.25 21.95 -15.06
C ARG A 503 9.93 20.82 -16.05
N THR A 504 10.76 19.79 -16.12
CA THR A 504 10.46 18.59 -16.92
C THR A 504 9.25 17.84 -16.38
N CYS A 505 9.14 17.69 -15.05
CA CYS A 505 7.96 17.13 -14.39
C CYS A 505 6.68 17.90 -14.79
N LEU A 506 6.72 19.23 -14.71
CA LEU A 506 5.58 20.10 -15.04
C LEU A 506 5.28 20.15 -16.55
N ARG A 507 6.26 19.91 -17.42
CA ARG A 507 6.01 19.73 -18.86
C ARG A 507 5.21 18.46 -19.16
N ILE A 508 5.48 17.38 -18.40
CA ILE A 508 4.72 16.12 -18.50
C ILE A 508 3.33 16.30 -17.88
N ARG A 509 3.25 17.01 -16.76
CA ARG A 509 1.99 17.25 -16.06
C ARG A 509 1.98 18.58 -15.32
N GLU A 510 1.46 19.60 -15.98
CA GLU A 510 1.46 20.99 -15.50
C GLU A 510 0.74 21.16 -14.17
N ARG A 511 -0.37 20.44 -13.96
CA ARG A 511 -1.20 20.60 -12.77
C ARG A 511 -0.77 19.70 -11.60
N TYR A 512 0.41 19.07 -11.67
CA TYR A 512 0.91 18.21 -10.60
C TYR A 512 1.42 19.04 -9.42
N VAL A 513 0.72 19.00 -8.30
CA VAL A 513 0.95 19.87 -7.12
C VAL A 513 2.37 19.69 -6.57
N MET A 514 2.83 18.44 -6.44
CA MET A 514 4.17 18.17 -5.92
C MET A 514 5.29 18.55 -6.90
N GLY A 515 4.99 18.69 -8.20
CA GLY A 515 5.92 19.24 -9.18
C GLY A 515 6.20 20.72 -8.95
N TRP A 516 5.17 21.50 -8.63
CA TRP A 516 5.31 22.91 -8.25
C TRP A 516 6.01 23.09 -6.91
N LEU A 517 5.75 22.22 -5.94
CA LEU A 517 6.51 22.20 -4.68
C LEU A 517 8.01 22.01 -4.94
N ALA A 518 8.39 21.02 -5.75
CA ALA A 518 9.78 20.77 -6.09
C ALA A 518 10.44 21.96 -6.81
N LEU A 519 9.71 22.59 -7.74
CA LEU A 519 10.17 23.80 -8.41
C LEU A 519 10.37 24.96 -7.43
N ALA A 520 9.41 25.22 -6.55
CA ALA A 520 9.48 26.29 -5.56
C ALA A 520 10.69 26.13 -4.63
N ILE A 521 10.94 24.91 -4.14
CA ILE A 521 12.09 24.61 -3.27
C ILE A 521 13.41 24.81 -4.01
N ALA A 522 13.52 24.38 -5.27
CA ALA A 522 14.71 24.60 -6.09
C ALA A 522 15.00 26.09 -6.31
N LEU A 523 13.97 26.87 -6.64
CA LEU A 523 14.07 28.33 -6.83
C LEU A 523 14.43 29.07 -5.54
N GLY A 524 13.80 28.71 -4.42
CA GLY A 524 14.10 29.26 -3.10
C GLY A 524 15.55 29.00 -2.69
N THR A 525 16.07 27.80 -2.98
CA THR A 525 17.48 27.44 -2.73
C THR A 525 18.45 28.27 -3.59
N GLN A 526 18.03 28.69 -4.79
CA GLN A 526 18.78 29.64 -5.63
C GLN A 526 18.57 31.12 -5.26
N ASN A 527 17.83 31.41 -4.17
CA ASN A 527 17.47 32.76 -3.75
C ASN A 527 16.61 33.55 -4.78
N ARG A 528 15.85 32.85 -5.64
CA ARG A 528 14.93 33.42 -6.65
C ARG A 528 13.52 33.55 -6.07
N LEU A 529 13.36 34.44 -5.09
CA LEU A 529 12.18 34.51 -4.22
C LEU A 529 10.87 34.88 -4.95
N GLU A 530 10.93 35.75 -5.97
CA GLU A 530 9.75 36.12 -6.76
C GLU A 530 9.20 34.91 -7.54
N GLU A 531 10.09 34.15 -8.19
CA GLU A 531 9.71 32.96 -8.94
C GLU A 531 9.28 31.81 -8.02
N MET A 532 9.91 31.68 -6.85
CA MET A 532 9.45 30.75 -5.81
C MET A 532 8.00 31.05 -5.39
N THR A 533 7.69 32.33 -5.16
CA THR A 533 6.34 32.76 -4.77
C THR A 533 5.34 32.47 -5.90
N ALA A 534 5.69 32.78 -7.15
CA ALA A 534 4.87 32.44 -8.30
C ALA A 534 4.63 30.92 -8.45
N ALA A 535 5.63 30.09 -8.15
CA ALA A 535 5.48 28.64 -8.13
C ALA A 535 4.50 28.16 -7.05
N PHE A 536 4.52 28.77 -5.85
CA PHE A 536 3.52 28.51 -4.82
C PHE A 536 2.11 28.97 -5.21
N GLU A 537 1.96 30.12 -5.88
CA GLU A 537 0.67 30.56 -6.42
C GLU A 537 0.06 29.53 -7.39
N GLN A 538 0.89 28.95 -8.27
CA GLN A 538 0.45 27.85 -9.14
C GLN A 538 0.11 26.59 -8.33
N MET A 539 0.92 26.24 -7.32
CA MET A 539 0.64 25.12 -6.43
C MET A 539 -0.73 25.28 -5.74
N HIS A 540 -1.04 26.47 -5.21
CA HIS A 540 -2.32 26.79 -4.58
C HIS A 540 -3.50 26.67 -5.54
N ALA A 541 -3.32 27.04 -6.81
CA ALA A 541 -4.37 26.93 -7.81
C ALA A 541 -4.79 25.47 -8.10
N PHE A 542 -3.91 24.51 -7.82
CA PHE A 542 -4.15 23.08 -8.06
C PHE A 542 -4.32 22.24 -6.79
N ASP A 543 -4.01 22.79 -5.61
CA ASP A 543 -4.15 22.09 -4.33
C ASP A 543 -5.55 22.27 -3.72
N ALA A 544 -6.27 21.16 -3.55
CA ALA A 544 -7.56 21.12 -2.88
C ALA A 544 -7.49 20.70 -1.41
N THR A 545 -6.28 20.37 -0.91
CA THR A 545 -6.08 19.77 0.41
C THR A 545 -5.57 20.77 1.46
N GLY A 546 -5.02 21.91 1.03
CA GLY A 546 -4.40 22.92 1.89
C GLY A 546 -2.93 22.61 2.25
N LEU A 547 -2.36 21.54 1.67
CA LEU A 547 -0.94 21.19 1.75
C LEU A 547 -0.03 22.36 1.35
N SER A 548 -0.37 23.06 0.27
CA SER A 548 0.45 24.13 -0.30
C SER A 548 0.74 25.26 0.68
N ARG A 549 -0.20 25.61 1.56
CA ARG A 549 -0.03 26.67 2.56
C ARG A 549 0.99 26.31 3.63
N ALA A 550 1.02 25.05 4.04
CA ALA A 550 2.00 24.59 5.02
C ALA A 550 3.41 24.65 4.44
N TYR A 551 3.60 24.18 3.20
CA TYR A 551 4.88 24.24 2.51
C TYR A 551 5.33 25.67 2.23
N GLU A 552 4.43 26.54 1.75
CA GLU A 552 4.75 27.94 1.48
C GLU A 552 5.19 28.66 2.75
N ALA A 553 4.48 28.48 3.86
CA ALA A 553 4.84 29.11 5.14
C ALA A 553 6.24 28.69 5.61
N ALA A 554 6.56 27.39 5.53
CA ALA A 554 7.89 26.90 5.86
C ALA A 554 8.97 27.45 4.91
N ALA A 555 8.71 27.44 3.60
CA ALA A 555 9.65 27.92 2.59
C ALA A 555 9.90 29.44 2.71
N LEU A 556 8.88 30.25 2.99
CA LEU A 556 9.03 31.68 3.21
C LEU A 556 9.86 31.98 4.46
N ALA A 557 9.62 31.27 5.57
CA ALA A 557 10.43 31.41 6.78
C ALA A 557 11.91 31.13 6.48
N LEU A 558 12.20 30.03 5.78
CA LEU A 558 13.56 29.58 5.50
C LEU A 558 14.30 30.41 4.45
N PHE A 559 13.67 30.67 3.30
CA PHE A 559 14.34 31.30 2.15
C PHE A 559 14.18 32.81 2.08
N LYS A 560 13.03 33.37 2.48
CA LYS A 560 12.76 34.81 2.38
C LYS A 560 13.11 35.55 3.68
N HIS A 561 12.73 34.98 4.82
CA HIS A 561 12.96 35.61 6.12
C HIS A 561 14.26 35.18 6.77
N HIS A 562 14.88 34.09 6.28
CA HIS A 562 16.07 33.47 6.88
C HIS A 562 15.88 33.17 8.38
N ASP A 563 14.64 32.89 8.78
CA ASP A 563 14.26 32.51 10.14
C ASP A 563 14.24 30.99 10.25
N THR A 564 15.39 30.43 10.60
CA THR A 564 15.56 28.98 10.74
C THR A 564 14.75 28.41 11.90
N ALA A 565 14.51 29.18 12.96
CA ALA A 565 13.75 28.72 14.12
C ALA A 565 12.26 28.59 13.79
N GLU A 566 11.67 29.61 13.15
CA GLU A 566 10.28 29.53 12.69
C GLU A 566 10.15 28.49 11.58
N GLY A 567 11.09 28.45 10.62
CA GLY A 567 11.11 27.43 9.58
C GLY A 567 11.11 26.02 10.16
N GLN A 568 11.97 25.77 11.15
CA GLN A 568 12.05 24.47 11.82
C GLN A 568 10.74 24.09 12.53
N LYS A 569 10.18 25.02 13.30
CA LYS A 569 8.90 24.81 13.97
C LYS A 569 7.80 24.41 12.99
N ARG A 570 7.75 25.04 11.80
CA ARG A 570 6.78 24.67 10.76
C ARG A 570 7.02 23.26 10.21
N LEU A 571 8.27 22.87 10.00
CA LEU A 571 8.60 21.52 9.57
C LEU A 571 8.21 20.47 10.62
N ASP A 572 8.38 20.77 11.91
CA ASP A 572 7.95 19.88 13.01
C ASP A 572 6.43 19.75 13.11
N GLU A 573 5.69 20.85 12.94
CA GLU A 573 4.22 20.86 12.84
C GLU A 573 3.74 19.98 11.67
N MET A 574 4.40 20.08 10.52
CA MET A 574 4.12 19.26 9.34
C MET A 574 4.44 17.78 9.59
N ALA A 575 5.61 17.46 10.15
CA ALA A 575 5.99 16.09 10.47
C ALA A 575 5.00 15.44 11.46
N GLY A 576 4.55 16.19 12.48
CA GLY A 576 3.56 15.74 13.46
C GLY A 576 2.17 15.45 12.88
N THR A 577 1.83 16.03 11.73
CA THR A 577 0.58 15.75 11.00
C THR A 577 0.73 14.68 9.91
N GLY A 578 1.93 14.10 9.77
CA GLY A 578 2.23 13.09 8.75
C GLY A 578 2.45 13.67 7.35
N PHE A 579 2.71 14.98 7.23
CA PHE A 579 3.06 15.59 5.94
C PHE A 579 4.50 15.26 5.60
N PHE A 580 4.75 15.02 4.31
CA PHE A 580 6.10 14.81 3.79
C PHE A 580 6.96 16.07 4.00
N VAL A 581 8.14 15.93 4.60
CA VAL A 581 9.10 17.03 4.77
C VAL A 581 10.29 16.80 3.83
N PRO A 582 10.44 17.60 2.75
CA PRO A 582 11.59 17.50 1.87
C PRO A 582 12.92 17.73 2.60
N THR A 583 13.89 16.87 2.35
CA THR A 583 15.25 16.98 2.91
C THR A 583 15.89 18.35 2.63
N ALA A 584 15.62 18.95 1.47
CA ALA A 584 16.12 20.28 1.11
C ALA A 584 15.63 21.39 2.07
N LEU A 585 14.37 21.33 2.53
CA LEU A 585 13.86 22.28 3.53
C LEU A 585 14.49 22.05 4.90
N SER A 586 14.65 20.78 5.30
CA SER A 586 15.35 20.44 6.55
C SER A 586 16.80 20.94 6.54
N ARG A 587 17.47 20.89 5.39
CA ARG A 587 18.82 21.46 5.21
C ARG A 587 18.83 22.98 5.33
N ALA A 588 17.87 23.67 4.71
CA ALA A 588 17.74 25.11 4.82
C ALA A 588 17.45 25.58 6.27
N ALA A 589 16.78 24.75 7.07
CA ALA A 589 16.56 25.01 8.50
C ALA A 589 17.81 24.87 9.37
N GLY A 590 18.92 24.37 8.82
CA GLY A 590 20.17 24.13 9.57
C GLY A 590 20.17 22.81 10.35
N ASN A 591 19.17 21.95 10.17
CA ASN A 591 19.13 20.63 10.82
C ASN A 591 20.08 19.62 10.19
N LEU A 592 20.53 19.88 8.96
CA LEU A 592 21.36 18.96 8.19
C LEU A 592 22.67 19.64 7.78
N PRO A 593 23.83 19.00 8.00
CA PRO A 593 25.12 19.49 7.48
C PRO A 593 25.21 19.47 5.95
#